data_AF-A0A7C3L1Z9-F1
#
_entry.id   AF-A0A7C3L1Z9-F1
#
_cell.length_a   1.000
_cell.length_b   1.000
_cell.length_c   1.000
_cell.angle_alpha   90.00
_cell.angle_beta   90.00
_cell.angle_gamma   90.00
#
_symmetry.space_group_name_H-M   'P 1'
#
loop_
_entity.id
_entity.type
_entity.pdbx_description
1 polymer ?
#
loop_
_entity_poly.entity_id
_entity_poly.type
_entity_poly.pdbx_seq_one_letter_code
_entity_poly.pdbx_strand_id
1 'polypeptide(L)' 'LKDKGLDLIVANDVTQSGAGFETDTNIVTLMDQSGGLEDLPQMPKEQVAQRILDRVLELKSKKESERPSPHSPDQ' A
#
# COMPACT_ATOMS: atom_id res chain seq x y z
N LEU A 1 4.29 4.42 10.73
CA LEU A 1 3.13 4.69 9.84
C LEU A 1 2.21 5.72 10.47
N LYS A 2 1.49 5.36 11.56
CA LYS A 2 0.57 6.26 12.27
C LYS A 2 1.18 7.59 12.72
N ASP A 3 2.37 7.56 13.33
CA ASP A 3 3.06 8.77 13.80
C ASP A 3 3.42 9.76 12.68
N LYS A 4 3.60 9.25 11.46
CA LYS A 4 3.91 10.05 10.26
C LYS A 4 2.68 10.32 9.38
N GLY A 5 1.49 9.90 9.80
CA GLY A 5 0.26 10.02 9.03
C GLY A 5 0.27 9.28 7.69
N LEU A 6 1.08 8.23 7.54
CA LEU A 6 1.21 7.46 6.31
C LEU A 6 0.25 6.27 6.30
N ASP A 7 -0.44 6.08 5.18
CA ASP A 7 -1.45 5.01 4.99
C ASP A 7 -0.88 3.70 4.47
N LEU A 8 0.14 3.80 3.60
CA LEU A 8 0.83 2.68 2.96
C LEU A 8 2.31 3.03 2.82
N ILE A 9 3.19 2.09 3.16
CA ILE A 9 4.61 2.11 2.83
C ILE A 9 4.90 0.96 1.86
N VAL A 10 5.69 1.26 0.84
CA VAL A 10 6.22 0.27 -0.10
C VAL A 10 7.73 0.20 0.15
N ALA A 11 8.21 -0.91 0.71
CA ALA A 11 9.62 -1.15 0.93
C ALA A 11 10.18 -1.99 -0.22
N ASN A 12 11.15 -1.47 -0.97
CA ASN A 12 11.85 -2.21 -2.01
C ASN A 12 13.05 -2.96 -1.40
N ASP A 13 13.11 -4.28 -1.55
CA ASP A 13 14.25 -5.08 -1.10
C ASP A 13 15.34 -5.08 -2.18
N VAL A 14 16.12 -4.01 -2.22
CA VAL A 14 17.24 -3.84 -3.17
C VAL A 14 18.45 -4.72 -2.89
N THR A 15 18.40 -5.57 -1.86
CA THR A 15 19.51 -6.46 -1.50
C THR A 15 19.50 -7.76 -2.31
N GLN A 16 18.39 -8.06 -2.98
CA GLN A 16 18.22 -9.27 -3.77
C GLN A 16 18.50 -9.03 -5.26
N SER A 17 19.06 -10.05 -5.92
CA SER A 17 19.35 -10.00 -7.36
C SER A 17 18.05 -9.83 -8.16
N GLY A 18 17.98 -8.78 -9.00
CA GLY A 18 16.78 -8.47 -9.78
C GLY A 18 15.82 -7.48 -9.12
N ALA A 19 16.13 -6.98 -7.91
CA ALA A 19 15.43 -5.85 -7.29
C ALA A 19 16.38 -4.66 -7.25
N GLY A 20 16.21 -3.72 -8.19
CA GLY A 20 17.16 -2.63 -8.33
C GLY A 20 16.76 -1.55 -9.33
N PHE A 21 17.64 -0.57 -9.46
CA PHE A 21 17.58 0.41 -10.53
C PHE A 21 17.96 -0.28 -11.85
N GLU A 22 17.35 0.14 -12.97
CA GLU A 22 17.60 -0.39 -14.32
C GLU A 22 17.19 -1.86 -14.58
N THR A 23 16.46 -2.51 -13.67
CA THR A 23 15.83 -3.82 -13.90
C THR A 23 14.34 -3.69 -14.19
N ASP A 24 13.74 -4.65 -14.89
CA ASP A 24 12.27 -4.66 -15.13
C ASP A 24 11.48 -5.27 -13.97
N THR A 25 12.14 -5.89 -12.99
CA THR A 25 11.53 -6.54 -11.84
C THR A 25 11.83 -5.82 -10.52
N ASN A 26 10.98 -6.03 -9.52
CA ASN A 26 11.15 -5.58 -8.14
C ASN A 26 10.68 -6.66 -7.16
N ILE A 27 11.18 -6.60 -5.93
CA ILE A 27 10.74 -7.38 -4.77
C ILE A 27 10.35 -6.36 -3.72
N VAL A 28 9.07 -6.33 -3.31
CA VAL A 28 8.58 -5.30 -2.40
C VAL A 28 7.74 -5.87 -1.27
N THR A 29 7.81 -5.23 -0.12
CA THR A 29 6.90 -5.47 1.00
C THR A 29 5.98 -4.25 1.15
N LEU A 30 4.67 -4.50 1.14
CA LEU A 30 3.64 -3.49 1.40
C LEU A 30 3.32 -3.49 2.89
N MET A 31 3.32 -2.32 3.53
CA MET A 31 2.98 -2.15 4.94
C MET A 31 1.89 -1.10 5.11
N ASP A 32 0.75 -1.47 5.69
CA ASP A 32 -0.34 -0.53 5.94
C ASP A 32 -0.35 0.01 7.37
N GLN A 33 -1.06 1.13 7.57
CA GLN A 33 -1.18 1.76 8.89
C GLN A 33 -1.88 0.92 9.97
N SER A 34 -2.61 -0.14 9.59
CA SER A 34 -3.27 -1.08 10.50
C SER A 34 -2.32 -2.19 10.98
N GLY A 35 -1.09 -2.24 10.46
CA GLY A 35 -0.11 -3.27 10.77
C GLY A 35 -0.15 -4.47 9.82
N GLY A 36 -0.91 -4.40 8.73
CA GLY A 36 -0.87 -5.43 7.68
C GLY A 36 0.44 -5.37 6.90
N LEU A 37 1.00 -6.55 6.67
CA LEU A 37 2.21 -6.77 5.87
C LEU A 37 1.87 -7.73 4.74
N GLU A 38 2.28 -7.38 3.53
CA GLU A 38 2.14 -8.23 2.34
C GLU A 38 3.47 -8.24 1.58
N ASP A 39 4.10 -9.41 1.53
CA ASP A 39 5.32 -9.62 0.75
C ASP A 39 4.95 -9.98 -0.70
N LEU A 40 5.42 -9.16 -1.64
CA LEU A 40 5.30 -9.44 -3.06
C LEU A 40 6.57 -10.14 -3.55
N PRO A 41 6.44 -11.31 -4.20
CA PRO A 41 7.59 -12.00 -4.78
C PRO A 41 8.20 -11.17 -5.91
N GLN A 42 9.38 -11.57 -6.38
CA GLN A 42 10.00 -10.92 -7.54
C GLN A 42 9.05 -10.94 -8.73
N MET A 43 8.64 -9.77 -9.17
CA MET A 43 7.69 -9.62 -10.27
C MET A 43 7.98 -8.35 -11.08
N PRO A 44 7.45 -8.24 -12.32
CA PRO A 44 7.63 -7.05 -13.13
C PRO A 44 7.15 -5.79 -12.43
N LYS A 45 7.85 -4.67 -12.63
CA LYS A 45 7.52 -3.36 -12.03
C LYS A 45 6.09 -2.91 -12.35
N GLU A 46 5.59 -3.24 -13.53
CA GLU A 46 4.19 -2.98 -13.91
C GLU A 46 3.20 -3.74 -13.02
N GLN A 47 3.49 -5.00 -12.70
CA GLN A 47 2.64 -5.79 -11.81
C GLN A 47 2.73 -5.29 -10.37
N VAL A 48 3.93 -4.91 -9.91
CA VAL A 48 4.11 -4.26 -8.61
C VAL A 48 3.27 -2.97 -8.53
N ALA A 49 3.30 -2.14 -9.57
CA ALA A 49 2.51 -0.91 -9.63
C ALA A 49 1.00 -1.18 -9.54
N GLN A 50 0.52 -2.22 -10.23
CA GLN A 50 -0.87 -2.61 -10.16
C GLN A 50 -1.27 -3.06 -8.74
N ARG A 51 -0.45 -3.88 -8.09
CA ARG A 51 -0.69 -4.34 -6.70
C ARG A 51 -0.70 -3.18 -5.70
N ILE A 52 0.19 -2.20 -5.88
CA ILE A 52 0.19 -0.97 -5.06
C ILE A 52 -1.12 -0.21 -5.27
N LEU A 53 -1.56 -0.03 -6.52
CA LEU A 53 -2.80 0.69 -6.83
C LEU A 53 -4.02 -0.01 -6.21
N ASP A 54 -4.11 -1.34 -6.36
CA ASP A 54 -5.19 -2.13 -5.77
C ASP A 54 -5.24 -1.94 -4.24
N ARG A 55 -4.06 -1.98 -3.57
CA ARG A 55 -3.97 -1.76 -2.12
C ARG A 55 -4.39 -0.34 -1.71
N VAL A 56 -4.02 0.68 -2.48
CA VAL A 56 -4.45 2.07 -2.22
C VAL A 56 -5.97 2.20 -2.34
N LEU A 57 -6.58 1.57 -3.34
CA LEU A 57 -8.03 1.58 -3.51
C LEU A 57 -8.76 0.94 -2.33
N GLU A 58 -8.29 -0.23 -1.87
CA GLU A 58 -8.83 -0.90 -0.69
C GLU A 58 -8.73 -0.03 0.57
N LEU A 59 -7.57 0.59 0.80
CA LEU A 59 -7.36 1.47 1.95
C LEU A 59 -8.27 2.70 1.90
N LYS A 60 -8.50 3.26 0.71
CA LYS A 60 -9.42 4.38 0.51
C LYS A 60 -10.86 3.97 0.83
N SER A 61 -11.33 2.83 0.32
CA SER A 61 -12.68 2.33 0.60
C SER A 61 -12.89 2.02 2.08
N LYS A 62 -11.90 1.45 2.77
CA LYS A 62 -11.97 1.19 4.22
C LYS A 62 -12.09 2.49 5.01
N LYS A 63 -11.28 3.50 4.69
CA LYS A 63 -11.40 4.84 5.30
C LYS A 63 -12.75 5.52 5.05
N GLU A 64 -13.35 5.32 3.88
CA GLU A 64 -14.68 5.88 3.57
C GLU A 64 -15.78 5.22 4.41
N SER A 65 -15.68 3.92 4.69
CA SER A 65 -16.62 3.21 5.56
C SER A 65 -16.49 3.55 7.05
N GLU A 66 -15.33 4.05 7.49
CA GLU A 66 -15.07 4.41 8.90
C GLU A 66 -15.39 5.88 9.22
N ARG A 67 -15.74 6.72 8.23
CA ARG A 67 -16.15 8.10 8.50
C ARG A 67 -17.60 8.12 9.01
N PRO A 68 -17.88 8.76 10.15
CA PRO A 68 -19.25 8.97 10.59
C PRO A 68 -20.01 9.82 9.58
N SER A 69 -21.23 9.39 9.22
CA SER A 69 -22.11 10.08 8.28
C SER A 69 -22.38 11.53 8.74
N PRO A 70 -22.18 12.55 7.89
CA PRO A 70 -22.51 13.93 8.22
C PRO A 70 -23.99 14.22 7.94
N HIS A 71 -24.92 13.50 8.60
CA HIS A 71 -26.31 13.93 8.66
C HIS A 71 -27.08 13.23 9.78
N SER A 72 -27.17 13.91 10.91
CA SER A 72 -28.43 14.00 11.63
C SER A 72 -28.59 15.49 11.93
N PRO A 73 -29.48 16.22 11.22
CA PRO A 73 -29.96 17.48 11.73
C PRO A 73 -30.63 17.16 13.07
N ASP A 74 -30.10 17.78 14.11
CA ASP A 74 -30.68 17.86 15.45
C ASP A 74 -32.18 18.20 15.34
N GLN A 75 -32.98 17.54 16.17
CA GLN A 75 -34.43 17.81 16.30
C GLN A 75 -34.71 19.25 16.74
#